data_AF-A0AAX4JBU3-F1
#
_entry.id   AF-A0AAX4JBU3-F1
#
_cell.length_a   1.000
_cell.length_b   1.000
_cell.length_c   1.000
_cell.angle_alpha   90.00
_cell.angle_beta   90.00
_cell.angle_gamma   90.00
#
_symmetry.space_group_name_H-M   'P 1'
#
loop_
_entity.id
_entity.type
_entity.pdbx_description
1 polymer ?
#
loop_
_entity_poly.entity_id
_entity_poly.type
_entity_poly.pdbx_seq_one_letter_code
_entity_poly.pdbx_strand_id
1 'polypeptide(L)'
;MKRQEKTPNKQDKTEKLTPEQIWKNASLILGSKKKETSNNANVRPVEFSDIKSKISEITNQRVELLNEKFDNPKQAKEYFFETELKNSLFHIPDFNVLETVNTTKICEVPSYFPKIPLNIFDSPDIYKNLEVDTLFFIFYKNPNTIHQYHAATQLKVCSWRFHTKYLTWFQRLEEPKLITSDYERGDFLFFDYDESWNFMKKTDFTFEYKYLECAEF
;
A
#
# COMPACT_ATOMS: atom_id res chain seq x y z
N MET A 1 -45.38 -1.93 40.23
CA MET A 1 -44.58 -3.07 39.70
C MET A 1 -44.20 -2.70 38.27
N LYS A 2 -42.95 -2.29 38.03
CA LYS A 2 -41.87 -3.09 37.38
C LYS A 2 -42.29 -3.60 35.98
N ARG A 3 -41.56 -3.50 34.87
CA ARG A 3 -40.30 -2.87 34.40
C ARG A 3 -40.30 -3.18 32.87
N GLN A 4 -39.80 -2.29 32.03
CA GLN A 4 -39.70 -2.46 30.56
C GLN A 4 -38.74 -3.59 30.13
N GLU A 5 -38.99 -4.27 29.01
CA GLU A 5 -37.98 -4.82 28.06
C GLU A 5 -38.59 -4.81 26.63
N LYS A 6 -38.33 -3.83 25.75
CA LYS A 6 -37.18 -3.65 24.84
C LYS A 6 -36.77 -4.90 24.05
N THR A 7 -37.29 -5.01 22.83
CA THR A 7 -36.70 -5.78 21.72
C THR A 7 -35.34 -5.19 21.33
N PRO A 8 -34.25 -5.98 21.22
CA PRO A 8 -33.00 -5.48 20.68
C PRO A 8 -32.96 -5.61 19.15
N ASN A 9 -32.56 -4.49 18.55
CA ASN A 9 -32.28 -4.21 17.16
C ASN A 9 -31.14 -5.11 16.64
N LYS A 10 -31.36 -5.79 15.50
CA LYS A 10 -30.34 -6.60 14.82
C LYS A 10 -29.39 -5.65 14.09
N GLN A 11 -28.25 -5.32 14.70
CA GLN A 11 -27.14 -4.68 14.01
C GLN A 11 -26.29 -5.77 13.37
N ASP A 12 -26.44 -5.98 12.06
CA ASP A 12 -25.50 -6.76 11.26
C ASP A 12 -24.17 -5.99 11.20
N LYS A 13 -23.28 -6.31 12.14
CA LYS A 13 -21.85 -6.02 12.01
C LYS A 13 -21.26 -7.17 11.21
N THR A 14 -20.93 -6.93 9.95
CA THR A 14 -19.96 -7.78 9.24
C THR A 14 -18.63 -7.59 9.95
N GLU A 15 -18.37 -8.43 10.95
CA GLU A 15 -17.14 -8.48 11.71
C GLU A 15 -16.02 -8.86 10.74
N LYS A 16 -15.10 -7.92 10.47
CA LYS A 16 -13.92 -8.20 9.65
C LYS A 16 -13.11 -9.26 10.39
N LEU A 17 -12.95 -10.42 9.78
CA LEU A 17 -12.18 -11.53 10.35
C LEU A 17 -10.74 -11.08 10.59
N THR A 18 -10.20 -11.39 11.77
CA THR A 18 -8.82 -11.05 12.09
C THR A 18 -7.85 -11.80 11.16
N PRO A 19 -6.63 -11.29 10.92
CA PRO A 19 -5.62 -11.96 10.08
C PRO A 19 -5.36 -13.41 10.52
N GLU A 20 -5.44 -13.64 11.83
CA GLU A 20 -5.37 -14.95 12.47
C GLU A 20 -6.58 -15.85 12.13
N GLN A 21 -7.81 -15.30 12.19
CA GLN A 21 -9.01 -16.00 11.75
C GLN A 21 -8.98 -16.30 10.24
N ILE A 22 -8.43 -15.41 9.41
CA ILE A 22 -8.23 -15.65 7.98
C ILE A 22 -7.25 -16.81 7.76
N TRP A 23 -6.14 -16.83 8.51
CA TRP A 23 -5.15 -17.91 8.45
C TRP A 23 -5.70 -19.26 8.96
N LYS A 24 -6.57 -19.22 9.97
CA LYS A 24 -7.31 -20.39 10.47
C LYS A 24 -8.37 -20.86 9.47
N ASN A 25 -9.13 -19.94 8.87
CA ASN A 25 -10.20 -20.24 7.92
C ASN A 25 -9.66 -20.69 6.55
N ALA A 26 -8.47 -20.24 6.16
CA ALA A 26 -7.80 -20.74 4.96
C ALA A 26 -7.55 -22.26 5.01
N SER A 27 -7.39 -22.87 6.20
CA SER A 27 -7.35 -24.33 6.35
C SER A 27 -8.65 -25.01 5.93
N LEU A 28 -9.81 -24.38 6.13
CA LEU A 28 -11.13 -24.94 5.76
C LEU A 28 -11.46 -24.73 4.27
N ILE A 29 -10.87 -23.72 3.63
CA ILE A 29 -11.22 -23.27 2.27
C ILE A 29 -10.42 -24.02 1.18
N LEU A 30 -9.36 -24.74 1.51
CA LEU A 30 -8.64 -25.60 0.55
C LEU A 30 -9.53 -26.72 -0.06
N GLY A 31 -10.76 -26.93 0.45
CA GLY A 31 -11.78 -27.79 -0.15
C GLY A 31 -12.81 -27.11 -1.10
N SER A 32 -12.89 -25.78 -1.18
CA SER A 32 -13.92 -25.13 -2.02
C SER A 32 -13.48 -23.75 -2.54
N LYS A 33 -12.99 -23.71 -3.79
CA LYS A 33 -12.74 -22.46 -4.51
C LYS A 33 -14.04 -21.68 -4.72
N LYS A 34 -14.11 -20.45 -4.21
CA LYS A 34 -14.90 -19.38 -4.83
C LYS A 34 -14.17 -18.03 -4.73
N LYS A 35 -14.00 -17.41 -5.89
CA LYS A 35 -13.50 -16.04 -6.09
C LYS A 35 -14.44 -15.05 -5.40
N GLU A 36 -13.91 -14.15 -4.59
CA GLU A 36 -14.59 -12.93 -4.19
C GLU A 36 -14.01 -11.73 -4.94
N THR A 37 -14.89 -11.00 -5.63
CA THR A 37 -14.67 -9.70 -6.26
C THR A 37 -14.74 -8.60 -5.20
N SER A 38 -13.71 -7.75 -5.10
CA SER A 38 -13.71 -6.61 -4.17
C SER A 38 -14.56 -5.45 -4.71
N ASN A 39 -15.44 -4.92 -3.87
CA ASN A 39 -16.21 -3.71 -4.13
C ASN A 39 -15.41 -2.47 -3.66
N ASN A 40 -14.89 -1.70 -4.61
CA ASN A 40 -14.28 -0.39 -4.38
C ASN A 40 -15.36 0.69 -4.19
N ALA A 41 -16.01 0.73 -3.04
CA ALA A 41 -17.06 1.70 -2.75
C ALA A 41 -16.95 2.23 -1.33
N ASN A 42 -15.96 3.09 -1.04
CA ASN A 42 -16.01 4.09 0.06
C ASN A 42 -14.76 4.99 0.12
N VAL A 43 -14.37 5.62 -1.00
CA VAL A 43 -13.47 6.77 -0.92
C VAL A 43 -14.34 8.02 -0.91
N ARG A 44 -14.53 8.63 0.27
CA ARG A 44 -15.16 9.96 0.35
C ARG A 44 -14.19 10.96 -0.29
N PRO A 45 -14.59 11.71 -1.33
CA PRO A 45 -13.73 12.74 -1.91
C PRO A 45 -13.35 13.75 -0.83
N VAL A 46 -12.08 14.13 -0.77
CA VAL A 46 -11.64 15.24 0.08
C VAL A 46 -12.29 16.51 -0.47
N GLU A 47 -13.06 17.21 0.36
CA GLU A 47 -13.72 18.45 -0.03
C GLU A 47 -12.75 19.63 0.11
N PHE A 48 -12.51 20.36 -0.99
CA PHE A 48 -11.59 21.51 -1.03
C PHE A 48 -12.34 22.85 -1.23
N SER A 49 -13.65 22.90 -0.98
CA SER A 49 -14.49 24.08 -1.20
C SER A 49 -14.01 25.28 -0.38
N ASP A 50 -13.69 25.07 0.89
CA ASP A 50 -13.16 26.08 1.81
C ASP A 50 -11.81 26.64 1.35
N ILE A 51 -10.93 25.78 0.86
CA ILE A 51 -9.62 26.22 0.34
C ILE A 51 -9.82 27.03 -0.94
N LYS A 52 -10.71 26.58 -1.84
CA LYS A 52 -11.01 27.29 -3.08
C LYS A 52 -11.62 28.65 -2.84
N SER A 53 -12.55 28.77 -1.88
CA SER A 53 -13.15 30.05 -1.51
C SER A 53 -12.11 31.00 -0.93
N LYS A 54 -11.23 30.51 -0.06
CA LYS A 54 -10.18 31.33 0.54
C LYS A 54 -9.13 31.81 -0.47
N ILE A 55 -8.72 30.95 -1.40
CA ILE A 55 -7.82 31.34 -2.50
C ILE A 55 -8.46 32.42 -3.37
N SER A 56 -9.74 32.29 -3.69
CA SER A 56 -10.46 33.28 -4.49
C SER A 56 -10.55 34.63 -3.77
N GLU A 57 -10.81 34.62 -2.46
CA GLU A 57 -10.86 35.83 -1.64
C GLU A 57 -9.51 36.56 -1.66
N ILE A 58 -8.41 35.86 -1.35
CA ILE A 58 -7.06 36.42 -1.33
C ILE A 58 -6.66 36.94 -2.71
N THR A 59 -6.99 36.20 -3.77
CA THR A 59 -6.69 36.59 -5.15
C THR A 59 -7.39 37.90 -5.50
N ASN A 60 -8.68 38.02 -5.17
CA ASN A 60 -9.45 39.23 -5.43
C ASN A 60 -8.87 40.42 -4.66
N GLN A 61 -8.54 40.26 -3.38
CA GLN A 61 -7.90 41.30 -2.58
C GLN A 61 -6.57 41.77 -3.19
N ARG A 62 -5.72 40.84 -3.66
CA ARG A 62 -4.43 41.19 -4.28
C ARG A 62 -4.59 41.89 -5.63
N VAL A 63 -5.57 41.50 -6.43
CA VAL A 63 -5.89 42.18 -7.70
C VAL A 63 -6.44 43.58 -7.43
N GLU A 64 -7.27 43.75 -6.40
CA GLU A 64 -7.80 45.06 -6.01
C GLU A 64 -6.70 46.05 -5.62
N LEU A 65 -5.67 45.61 -4.89
CA LEU A 65 -4.49 46.44 -4.56
C LEU A 65 -3.71 46.91 -5.79
N LEU A 66 -3.81 46.20 -6.92
CA LEU A 66 -3.14 46.57 -8.16
C LEU A 66 -3.98 47.53 -9.03
N ASN A 67 -5.26 47.75 -8.71
CA ASN A 67 -6.09 48.70 -9.45
C ASN A 67 -5.62 50.14 -9.27
N GLU A 68 -4.88 50.47 -8.20
CA GLU A 68 -4.25 51.79 -8.05
C GLU A 68 -3.12 52.03 -9.06
N LYS A 69 -2.56 50.97 -9.64
CA LYS A 69 -1.42 51.01 -10.56
C LYS A 69 -1.85 51.01 -12.04
N PHE A 70 -3.09 50.63 -12.34
CA PHE A 70 -3.60 50.48 -13.71
C PHE A 70 -5.01 51.07 -13.83
N ASP A 71 -5.24 51.90 -14.85
CA ASP A 71 -6.56 52.51 -15.09
C ASP A 71 -7.64 51.49 -15.48
N ASN A 72 -7.23 50.32 -15.99
CA ASN A 72 -8.13 49.25 -16.40
C ASN A 72 -8.00 48.02 -15.48
N PRO A 73 -9.08 47.59 -14.79
CA PRO A 73 -9.06 46.45 -13.88
C PRO A 73 -8.70 45.13 -14.59
N LYS A 74 -8.97 45.03 -15.90
CA LYS A 74 -8.55 43.86 -16.70
C LYS A 74 -7.03 43.75 -16.79
N GLN A 75 -6.33 44.88 -16.96
CA GLN A 75 -4.87 44.92 -17.04
C GLN A 75 -4.22 44.61 -15.69
N ALA A 76 -4.79 45.14 -14.59
CA ALA A 76 -4.34 44.81 -13.23
C ALA A 76 -4.43 43.30 -12.95
N LYS A 77 -5.53 42.67 -13.36
CA LYS A 77 -5.75 41.23 -13.24
C LYS A 77 -4.76 40.42 -14.10
N GLU A 78 -4.55 40.80 -15.35
CA GLU A 78 -3.57 40.15 -16.24
C GLU A 78 -2.14 40.26 -15.66
N TYR A 79 -1.74 41.45 -15.22
CA TYR A 79 -0.44 41.70 -14.60
C TYR A 79 -0.23 40.87 -13.33
N PHE A 80 -1.26 40.75 -12.48
CA PHE A 80 -1.23 39.90 -11.29
C PHE A 80 -0.92 38.44 -11.66
N PHE A 81 -1.70 37.86 -12.58
CA PHE A 81 -1.51 36.45 -12.96
C PHE A 81 -0.17 36.20 -13.66
N GLU A 82 0.31 37.12 -14.50
CA GLU A 82 1.65 37.01 -15.07
C GLU A 82 2.75 37.04 -14.01
N THR A 83 2.61 37.90 -13.01
CA THR A 83 3.57 38.03 -11.91
C THR A 83 3.59 36.76 -11.07
N GLU A 84 2.42 36.26 -10.67
CA GLU A 84 2.32 35.01 -9.89
C GLU A 84 2.80 33.79 -10.70
N LEU A 85 2.56 33.74 -12.02
CA LEU A 85 3.09 32.68 -12.87
C LEU A 85 4.62 32.72 -12.95
N LYS A 86 5.21 33.91 -13.08
CA LYS A 86 6.68 34.09 -13.05
C LYS A 86 7.26 33.68 -11.69
N ASN A 87 6.59 34.05 -10.61
CA ASN A 87 6.98 33.64 -9.25
C ASN A 87 6.91 32.11 -9.10
N SER A 88 5.84 31.48 -9.60
CA SER A 88 5.68 30.02 -9.57
C SER A 88 6.76 29.30 -10.38
N LEU A 89 7.18 29.85 -11.52
CA LEU A 89 8.26 29.31 -12.33
C LEU A 89 9.62 29.42 -11.63
N PHE A 90 9.85 30.50 -10.90
CA PHE A 90 11.10 30.71 -10.16
C PHE A 90 11.15 29.86 -8.87
N HIS A 91 10.00 29.65 -8.23
CA HIS A 91 9.84 28.90 -6.98
C HIS A 91 9.14 27.55 -7.21
N ILE A 92 9.58 26.79 -8.21
CA ILE A 92 9.08 25.42 -8.42
C ILE A 92 9.33 24.62 -7.14
N PRO A 93 8.29 23.99 -6.54
CA PRO A 93 8.50 23.16 -5.36
C PRO A 93 9.43 22.00 -5.70
N ASP A 94 10.51 21.89 -4.93
CA ASP A 94 11.40 20.74 -5.02
C ASP A 94 10.82 19.61 -4.16
N PHE A 95 10.22 18.62 -4.83
CA PHE A 95 9.70 17.42 -4.19
C PHE A 95 10.72 16.29 -4.11
N ASN A 96 11.97 16.48 -4.57
CA ASN A 96 13.00 15.44 -4.51
C ASN A 96 13.26 15.00 -3.06
N VAL A 97 13.05 15.88 -2.08
CA VAL A 97 13.14 15.56 -0.64
C VAL A 97 12.07 14.55 -0.20
N LEU A 98 10.94 14.49 -0.91
CA LEU A 98 9.87 13.52 -0.65
C LEU A 98 10.06 12.20 -1.40
N GLU A 99 10.93 12.17 -2.43
CA GLU A 99 11.23 10.93 -3.14
C GLU A 99 12.10 10.04 -2.27
N THR A 100 11.67 8.78 -2.10
CA THR A 100 12.50 7.75 -1.48
C THR A 100 13.74 7.54 -2.34
N VAL A 101 14.88 8.07 -1.89
CA VAL A 101 16.15 8.03 -2.63
C VAL A 101 16.64 6.58 -2.73
N ASN A 102 16.33 5.90 -3.83
CA ASN A 102 17.02 4.69 -4.22
C ASN A 102 18.23 5.09 -5.06
N THR A 103 19.41 5.16 -4.43
CA THR A 103 20.67 5.44 -5.12
C THR A 103 21.07 4.27 -6.01
N THR A 104 20.48 4.17 -7.21
CA THR A 104 21.02 3.27 -8.23
C THR A 104 22.33 3.84 -8.73
N LYS A 105 23.42 3.10 -8.54
CA LYS A 105 24.74 3.45 -9.06
C LYS A 105 24.64 3.66 -10.57
N ILE A 106 24.91 4.88 -11.03
CA ILE A 106 24.92 5.20 -12.46
C ILE A 106 26.07 4.42 -13.10
N CYS A 107 25.74 3.58 -14.08
CA CYS A 107 26.69 2.82 -14.89
C CYS A 107 26.48 3.20 -16.36
N GLU A 108 27.55 3.30 -17.13
CA GLU A 108 27.46 3.55 -18.56
C GLU A 108 26.86 2.34 -19.26
N VAL A 109 25.58 2.44 -19.62
CA VAL A 109 24.84 1.43 -20.39
C VAL A 109 24.72 1.87 -21.86
N PRO A 110 24.95 0.96 -22.83
CA PRO A 110 24.76 1.25 -24.24
C PRO A 110 23.36 1.81 -24.58
N SER A 111 23.27 2.64 -25.64
CA SER A 111 22.05 3.37 -26.00
C SER A 111 20.85 2.50 -26.37
N TYR A 112 21.09 1.26 -26.78
CA TYR A 112 20.05 0.30 -27.16
C TYR A 112 19.41 -0.42 -25.95
N PHE A 113 19.97 -0.30 -24.74
CA PHE A 113 19.32 -0.79 -23.54
C PHE A 113 18.34 0.23 -22.96
N PRO A 114 17.26 -0.22 -22.28
CA PRO A 114 16.34 0.67 -21.59
C PRO A 114 17.07 1.51 -20.52
N LYS A 115 16.90 2.84 -20.58
CA LYS A 115 17.47 3.79 -19.60
C LYS A 115 16.50 4.18 -18.50
N ILE A 116 15.22 3.89 -18.71
CA ILE A 116 14.11 4.26 -17.82
C ILE A 116 13.40 2.95 -17.46
N PRO A 117 12.99 2.75 -16.19
CA PRO A 117 12.17 1.61 -15.82
C PRO A 117 10.90 1.54 -16.66
N LEU A 118 10.42 0.32 -16.93
CA LEU A 118 9.19 0.12 -17.69
C LEU A 118 7.98 0.40 -16.78
N ASN A 119 7.09 1.29 -17.22
CA ASN A 119 5.88 1.68 -16.46
C ASN A 119 4.91 0.51 -16.17
N ILE A 120 5.10 -0.65 -16.82
CA ILE A 120 4.28 -1.85 -16.55
C ILE A 120 4.46 -2.35 -15.10
N PHE A 121 5.59 -2.06 -14.47
CA PHE A 121 5.88 -2.47 -13.10
C PHE A 121 5.17 -1.64 -12.03
N ASP A 122 4.57 -0.51 -12.42
CA ASP A 122 3.73 0.31 -11.55
C ASP A 122 2.31 -0.28 -11.39
N SER A 123 1.91 -1.22 -12.26
CA SER A 123 0.62 -1.88 -12.16
C SER A 123 0.70 -3.14 -11.28
N PRO A 124 -0.23 -3.38 -10.35
CA PRO A 124 -0.27 -4.59 -9.54
C PRO A 124 -0.52 -5.87 -10.37
N ASP A 125 -1.03 -5.75 -11.60
CA ASP A 125 -1.42 -6.91 -12.41
C ASP A 125 -0.22 -7.72 -12.90
N ILE A 126 0.93 -7.10 -13.16
CA ILE A 126 2.11 -7.82 -13.64
C ILE A 126 2.65 -8.79 -12.59
N TYR A 127 2.52 -8.46 -11.30
CA TYR A 127 3.03 -9.25 -10.18
C TYR A 127 2.37 -10.62 -10.09
N LYS A 128 1.12 -10.76 -10.58
CA LYS A 128 0.40 -12.04 -10.65
C LYS A 128 1.08 -13.05 -11.57
N ASN A 129 1.86 -12.57 -12.53
CA ASN A 129 2.56 -13.41 -13.51
C ASN A 129 4.02 -13.66 -13.12
N LEU A 130 4.50 -13.08 -12.01
CA LEU A 130 5.86 -13.27 -11.54
C LEU A 130 5.97 -14.54 -10.71
N GLU A 131 7.13 -15.20 -10.80
CA GLU A 131 7.46 -16.34 -9.95
C GLU A 131 7.71 -15.89 -8.51
N VAL A 132 7.48 -16.79 -7.56
CA VAL A 132 7.67 -16.51 -6.13
C VAL A 132 9.09 -16.05 -5.80
N ASP A 133 10.12 -16.60 -6.47
CA ASP A 133 11.51 -16.15 -6.31
C ASP A 133 11.68 -14.67 -6.69
N THR A 134 11.10 -14.25 -7.82
CA THR A 134 11.11 -12.84 -8.24
C THR A 134 10.34 -11.95 -7.26
N LEU A 135 9.23 -12.44 -6.71
CA LEU A 135 8.48 -11.71 -5.68
C LEU A 135 9.31 -11.53 -4.40
N PHE A 136 10.06 -12.55 -3.96
CA PHE A 136 11.00 -12.42 -2.85
C PHE A 136 12.14 -11.45 -3.17
N PHE A 137 12.68 -11.52 -4.39
CA PHE A 137 13.70 -10.58 -4.85
C PHE A 137 13.23 -9.13 -4.69
N ILE A 138 12.04 -8.81 -5.23
CA ILE A 138 11.46 -7.47 -5.13
C ILE A 138 11.22 -7.10 -3.66
N PHE A 139 10.67 -8.02 -2.86
CA PHE A 139 10.36 -7.77 -1.46
C PHE A 139 11.60 -7.41 -0.61
N TYR A 140 12.71 -8.12 -0.80
CA TYR A 140 13.93 -7.93 -0.02
C TYR A 140 14.91 -6.91 -0.59
N LYS A 141 14.95 -6.72 -1.92
CA LYS A 141 15.90 -5.80 -2.58
C LYS A 141 15.33 -4.40 -2.82
N ASN A 142 14.02 -4.20 -2.69
CA ASN A 142 13.38 -2.90 -2.86
C ASN A 142 12.51 -2.50 -1.65
N PRO A 143 13.06 -2.47 -0.43
CA PRO A 143 12.28 -2.13 0.76
C PRO A 143 11.71 -0.70 0.69
N ASN A 144 10.57 -0.48 1.33
CA ASN A 144 9.88 0.82 1.40
C ASN A 144 9.44 1.36 0.03
N THR A 145 9.14 0.48 -0.91
CA THR A 145 8.62 0.87 -2.23
C THR A 145 7.22 0.28 -2.47
N ILE A 146 6.48 0.89 -3.40
CA ILE A 146 5.20 0.33 -3.86
C ILE A 146 5.37 -1.06 -4.48
N HIS A 147 6.55 -1.35 -5.06
CA HIS A 147 6.90 -2.65 -5.63
C HIS A 147 6.97 -3.73 -4.53
N GLN A 148 7.55 -3.42 -3.37
CA GLN A 148 7.52 -4.33 -2.21
C GLN A 148 6.09 -4.62 -1.75
N TYR A 149 5.22 -3.61 -1.73
CA TYR A 149 3.81 -3.79 -1.38
C TYR A 149 3.09 -4.72 -2.36
N HIS A 150 3.28 -4.54 -3.68
CA HIS A 150 2.70 -5.42 -4.68
C HIS A 150 3.24 -6.85 -4.58
N ALA A 151 4.55 -7.01 -4.37
CA ALA A 151 5.15 -8.32 -4.16
C ALA A 151 4.60 -9.02 -2.90
N ALA A 152 4.53 -8.32 -1.77
CA ALA A 152 3.96 -8.84 -0.52
C ALA A 152 2.48 -9.24 -0.68
N THR A 153 1.70 -8.43 -1.39
CA THR A 153 0.29 -8.72 -1.70
C THR A 153 0.17 -10.02 -2.50
N GLN A 154 1.01 -10.19 -3.51
CA GLN A 154 1.00 -11.41 -4.32
C GLN A 154 1.50 -12.63 -3.53
N LEU A 155 2.53 -12.49 -2.70
CA LEU A 155 3.01 -13.57 -1.81
C LEU A 155 1.89 -14.05 -0.88
N LYS A 156 1.10 -13.13 -0.31
CA LYS A 156 -0.08 -13.45 0.52
C LYS A 156 -1.13 -14.27 -0.24
N VAL A 157 -1.39 -13.92 -1.51
CA VAL A 157 -2.29 -14.67 -2.42
C VAL A 157 -1.74 -16.07 -2.71
N CYS A 158 -0.41 -16.22 -2.79
CA CYS A 158 0.28 -17.51 -2.91
C CYS A 158 0.41 -18.28 -1.57
N SER A 159 -0.38 -17.92 -0.55
CA SER A 159 -0.40 -18.57 0.78
C SER A 159 0.88 -18.44 1.59
N TRP A 160 1.70 -17.41 1.32
CA TRP A 160 2.83 -17.05 2.18
C TRP A 160 2.40 -16.07 3.27
N ARG A 161 3.02 -16.16 4.45
CA ARG A 161 2.86 -15.17 5.53
C ARG A 161 4.18 -14.73 6.09
N PHE A 162 4.29 -13.42 6.30
CA PHE A 162 5.47 -12.84 6.88
C PHE A 162 5.48 -13.01 8.41
N HIS A 163 6.62 -13.47 8.94
CA HIS A 163 6.88 -13.63 10.36
C HIS A 163 7.75 -12.47 10.87
N THR A 164 7.17 -11.54 11.60
CA THR A 164 7.79 -10.26 11.97
C THR A 164 9.06 -10.38 12.83
N LYS A 165 9.21 -11.45 13.61
CA LYS A 165 10.44 -11.69 14.39
C LYS A 165 11.61 -12.25 13.56
N TYR A 166 11.33 -13.06 12.54
CA TYR A 166 12.36 -13.68 11.72
C TYR A 166 12.57 -12.94 10.41
N LEU A 167 11.69 -11.98 10.10
CA LEU A 167 11.68 -11.19 8.88
C LEU A 167 11.69 -12.08 7.62
N THR A 168 11.03 -13.23 7.71
CA THR A 168 10.89 -14.18 6.60
C THR A 168 9.47 -14.67 6.40
N TRP A 169 9.20 -15.14 5.19
CA TRP A 169 7.93 -15.67 4.76
C TRP A 169 7.87 -17.17 4.98
N PHE A 170 6.73 -17.63 5.51
CA PHE A 170 6.43 -19.04 5.71
C PHE A 170 5.22 -19.46 4.90
N GLN A 171 5.23 -20.70 4.45
CA GLN A 171 4.12 -21.40 3.82
C GLN A 171 3.95 -22.75 4.51
N ARG A 172 2.70 -23.20 4.71
CA ARG A 172 2.42 -24.53 5.25
C ARG A 172 2.82 -25.59 4.22
N LEU A 173 3.62 -26.57 4.62
CA LEU A 173 3.95 -27.71 3.76
C LEU A 173 2.83 -28.75 3.78
N GLU A 174 2.25 -28.96 4.96
CA GLU A 174 1.12 -29.87 5.23
C GLU A 174 0.16 -29.19 6.22
N GLU A 175 -0.98 -29.80 6.50
CA GLU A 175 -1.85 -29.33 7.58
C GLU A 175 -1.09 -29.32 8.92
N PRO A 176 -1.20 -28.24 9.71
CA PRO A 176 -0.49 -28.15 10.98
C PRO A 176 -0.99 -29.22 11.95
N LYS A 177 -0.04 -29.83 12.67
CA LYS A 177 -0.31 -30.87 13.67
C LYS A 177 -1.11 -30.34 14.86
N LEU A 178 -0.98 -29.07 15.17
CA LEU A 178 -1.70 -28.39 16.25
C LEU A 178 -2.03 -26.95 15.84
N ILE A 179 -3.27 -26.53 16.07
CA ILE A 179 -3.71 -25.13 15.93
C ILE A 179 -4.34 -24.72 17.26
N THR A 180 -3.92 -23.57 17.80
CA THR A 180 -4.46 -22.98 19.04
C THR A 180 -4.94 -21.55 18.79
N SER A 181 -5.38 -20.83 19.83
CA SER A 181 -5.62 -19.38 19.77
C SER A 181 -4.34 -18.59 19.53
N ASP A 182 -3.19 -19.07 19.98
CA ASP A 182 -1.99 -18.22 20.08
C ASP A 182 -0.90 -18.61 19.08
N TYR A 183 -0.95 -19.84 18.57
CA TYR A 183 0.05 -20.38 17.64
C TYR A 183 -0.50 -21.56 16.84
N GLU A 184 0.25 -21.94 15.80
CA GLU A 184 0.15 -23.23 15.14
C GLU A 184 1.51 -23.95 15.14
N ARG A 185 1.48 -25.28 15.13
CA ARG A 185 2.68 -26.12 15.09
C ARG A 185 2.58 -27.14 13.97
N GLY A 186 3.61 -27.25 13.14
CA GLY A 186 3.59 -28.11 11.95
C GLY A 186 4.87 -28.04 11.15
N ASP A 187 4.81 -28.58 9.93
CA ASP A 187 5.91 -28.55 8.98
C ASP A 187 5.69 -27.39 7.99
N PHE A 188 6.70 -26.53 7.84
CA PHE A 188 6.64 -25.32 7.02
C PHE A 188 7.77 -25.29 5.99
N LEU A 189 7.50 -24.58 4.90
CA LEU A 189 8.52 -24.05 4.00
C LEU A 189 8.77 -22.58 4.38
N PHE A 190 10.02 -22.15 4.40
CA PHE A 190 10.37 -20.73 4.53
C PHE A 190 11.39 -20.33 3.47
N PHE A 191 11.47 -19.04 3.17
CA PHE A 191 12.45 -18.51 2.23
C PHE A 191 13.66 -17.95 2.98
N ASP A 192 14.81 -18.58 2.84
CA ASP A 192 16.06 -18.10 3.42
C ASP A 192 16.68 -17.03 2.52
N TYR A 193 16.36 -15.77 2.80
CA TYR A 193 16.79 -14.63 1.99
C TYR A 193 18.20 -14.13 2.30
N ASP A 194 18.81 -14.59 3.41
CA ASP A 194 20.07 -14.03 3.94
C ASP A 194 21.26 -14.94 3.64
N GLU A 195 21.11 -16.25 3.82
CA GLU A 195 22.24 -17.18 3.63
C GLU A 195 22.22 -17.87 2.26
N SER A 196 21.15 -18.61 1.94
CA SER A 196 21.12 -19.50 0.78
C SER A 196 20.34 -19.00 -0.43
N TRP A 197 19.50 -17.96 -0.28
CA TRP A 197 18.54 -17.50 -1.29
C TRP A 197 17.69 -18.66 -1.83
N ASN A 198 17.14 -19.48 -0.92
CA ASN A 198 16.45 -20.71 -1.30
C ASN A 198 15.30 -21.07 -0.35
N PHE A 199 14.44 -21.97 -0.81
CA PHE A 199 13.38 -22.56 -0.03
C PHE A 199 13.92 -23.63 0.93
N MET A 200 13.61 -23.48 2.21
CA MET A 200 14.07 -24.35 3.27
C MET A 200 12.90 -24.98 4.01
N LYS A 201 12.99 -26.28 4.29
CA LYS A 201 11.98 -27.00 5.09
C LYS A 201 12.30 -26.87 6.57
N LYS A 202 11.30 -26.50 7.37
CA LYS A 202 11.35 -26.51 8.83
C LYS A 202 10.28 -27.45 9.38
N THR A 203 10.70 -28.58 9.95
CA THR A 203 9.81 -29.54 10.60
C THR A 203 9.46 -29.11 12.01
N ASP A 204 8.24 -29.41 12.44
CA ASP A 204 7.80 -29.23 13.83
C ASP A 204 8.02 -27.82 14.39
N PHE A 205 7.84 -26.81 13.53
CA PHE A 205 7.99 -25.40 13.86
C PHE A 205 6.71 -24.87 14.49
N THR A 206 6.86 -24.02 15.52
CA THR A 206 5.76 -23.29 16.15
C THR A 206 5.71 -21.87 15.59
N PHE A 207 4.69 -21.58 14.80
CA PHE A 207 4.38 -20.23 14.32
C PHE A 207 3.47 -19.54 15.34
N GLU A 208 4.02 -18.59 16.10
CA GLU A 208 3.24 -17.79 17.06
C GLU A 208 2.52 -16.64 16.35
N TYR A 209 1.21 -16.52 16.52
CA TYR A 209 0.41 -15.51 15.80
C TYR A 209 0.70 -14.07 16.22
N LYS A 210 1.32 -13.86 17.39
CA LYS A 210 1.85 -12.55 17.78
C LYS A 210 2.93 -12.02 16.83
N TYR A 211 3.56 -12.90 16.03
CA TYR A 211 4.52 -12.54 14.99
C TYR A 211 3.95 -12.62 13.58
N LEU A 212 2.65 -12.92 13.42
CA LEU A 212 1.98 -12.81 12.14
C LEU A 212 1.78 -11.33 11.81
N GLU A 213 2.18 -10.90 10.61
CA GLU A 213 1.84 -9.54 10.16
C GLU A 213 0.32 -9.30 10.16
N CYS A 214 -0.13 -8.14 10.65
CA CYS A 214 -1.55 -7.76 10.54
C CYS A 214 -1.91 -7.54 9.06
N ALA A 215 -3.02 -8.14 8.61
CA ALA A 215 -3.55 -7.99 7.26
C ALA A 215 -4.35 -6.69 7.02
N GLU A 216 -4.38 -5.76 7.97
CA GLU A 216 -5.18 -4.54 7.83
C GLU A 216 -4.34 -3.40 7.23
N PHE A 217 -4.50 -3.20 5.91
CA PHE A 217 -4.64 -1.89 5.29
C PHE A 217 -5.80 -1.95 4.30
#